data_AF-A0A5U8SUI0-F1
#
_entry.id   AF-A0A5U8SUI0-F1
#
_cell.length_a   1.000
_cell.length_b   1.000
_cell.length_c   1.000
_cell.angle_alpha   90.00
_cell.angle_beta   90.00
_cell.angle_gamma   90.00
#
_symmetry.space_group_name_H-M   'P 1'
#
loop_
_entity.id
_entity.type
_entity.pdbx_description
1 polymer ?
#
loop_
_entity_poly.entity_id
_entity_poly.type
_entity_poly.pdbx_seq_one_letter_code
_entity_poly.pdbx_strand_id
1 'polypeptide(L)'
;CCELHMDIRPLPGMTLSDIDDMLNTTLEPVKQRWPGRLAIEELHAPIPGYACPTDHKMVGVIENLLGEKAQTVNYCTEAPFIQDLCPTLVLGPGSIEQAHQPDEFLETRFIEPTRELLTQLVTHFCCKTPE
;
A
#
# COMPACT_ATOMS: atom_id res chain seq x y z
N CYS A 1 22.30 6.00 -26.05
CA CYS A 1 21.03 6.40 -25.42
C CYS A 1 21.23 6.21 -23.92
N CYS A 2 20.79 7.15 -23.09
CA CYS A 2 20.82 6.99 -21.63
C CYS A 2 19.39 6.82 -21.16
N GLU A 3 19.19 5.96 -20.16
CA GLU A 3 17.90 5.63 -19.58
C GLU A 3 17.96 5.89 -18.08
N LEU A 4 16.86 6.38 -17.52
CA LEU A 4 16.69 6.58 -16.09
C LEU A 4 15.32 6.03 -15.70
N HIS A 5 15.32 5.10 -14.75
CA HIS A 5 14.10 4.59 -14.12
C HIS A 5 13.87 5.27 -12.78
N MET A 6 12.62 5.64 -12.51
CA MET A 6 12.20 6.26 -11.25
C MET A 6 11.00 5.51 -10.70
N ASP A 7 11.09 5.06 -9.44
CA ASP A 7 9.93 4.65 -8.63
C ASP A 7 9.47 5.89 -7.85
N ILE A 8 8.20 6.26 -7.99
CA ILE A 8 7.61 7.43 -7.34
C ILE A 8 6.37 7.00 -6.59
N ARG A 9 6.27 7.41 -5.33
CA ARG A 9 5.14 7.09 -4.45
C ARG A 9 4.44 8.38 -4.02
N PRO A 10 3.17 8.57 -4.36
CA PRO A 10 2.42 9.74 -3.91
C PRO A 10 2.26 9.74 -2.40
N LEU A 11 2.26 10.93 -1.81
CA LEU A 11 1.85 11.12 -0.43
C LEU A 11 0.32 11.09 -0.31
N PRO A 12 -0.25 10.87 0.89
CA PRO A 12 -1.68 10.98 1.11
C PRO A 12 -2.24 12.31 0.58
N GLY A 13 -3.25 12.24 -0.29
CA GLY A 13 -3.87 13.40 -0.94
C GLY A 13 -3.26 13.80 -2.29
N MET A 14 -2.14 13.20 -2.71
CA MET A 14 -1.61 13.36 -4.07
C MET A 14 -2.17 12.29 -5.00
N THR A 15 -2.50 12.72 -6.21
CA THR A 15 -2.88 11.83 -7.31
C THR A 15 -1.66 11.49 -8.17
N LEU A 16 -1.80 10.46 -9.00
CA LEU A 16 -0.75 10.10 -9.98
C LEU A 16 -0.60 11.18 -11.05
N SER A 17 -1.71 11.82 -11.45
CA SER A 17 -1.67 12.99 -12.35
C SER A 17 -0.90 14.16 -11.76
N ASP A 18 -0.96 14.39 -10.44
CA ASP A 18 -0.15 15.45 -9.81
C ASP A 18 1.35 15.18 -9.96
N ILE A 19 1.76 13.91 -9.93
CA ILE A 19 3.16 13.51 -10.15
C ILE A 19 3.57 13.74 -11.60
N ASP A 20 2.73 13.33 -12.56
CA ASP A 20 3.01 13.52 -13.98
C ASP A 20 3.11 14.99 -14.35
N ASP A 21 2.20 15.81 -13.83
CA ASP A 21 2.22 17.27 -14.04
C ASP A 21 3.48 17.89 -13.43
N MET A 22 3.88 17.44 -12.24
CA MET A 22 5.10 17.90 -11.59
C MET A 22 6.35 17.53 -12.38
N LEU A 23 6.45 16.30 -12.88
CA LEU A 23 7.57 15.85 -13.71
C LEU A 23 7.65 16.65 -15.01
N ASN A 24 6.52 16.78 -15.72
CA ASN A 24 6.46 17.49 -16.98
C ASN A 24 6.78 18.97 -16.84
N THR A 25 6.26 19.62 -15.80
CA THR A 25 6.54 21.03 -15.48
C THR A 25 8.01 21.24 -15.13
N THR A 26 8.57 20.37 -14.28
CA THR A 26 9.97 20.48 -13.84
C THR A 26 10.95 20.28 -15.00
N LEU A 27 10.62 19.39 -15.93
CA LEU A 27 11.48 19.06 -17.07
C LEU A 27 11.23 19.94 -18.31
N GLU A 28 10.29 20.87 -18.26
CA GLU A 28 9.99 21.79 -19.37
C GLU A 28 11.22 22.57 -19.87
N PRO A 29 12.11 23.13 -19.00
CA PRO A 29 13.32 23.79 -19.47
C PRO A 29 14.28 22.86 -20.24
N VAL A 30 14.31 21.57 -19.89
CA VAL A 30 15.13 20.55 -20.56
C VAL A 30 14.54 20.24 -21.94
N LYS A 31 13.22 20.08 -22.03
CA LYS A 31 12.50 19.88 -23.30
C LYS A 31 12.73 21.04 -24.26
N GLN A 32 12.67 22.29 -23.77
CA GLN A 32 12.92 23.49 -24.58
C GLN A 32 14.36 23.59 -25.06
N ARG A 33 15.34 23.25 -24.21
CA ARG A 33 16.76 23.31 -24.57
C ARG A 33 17.17 22.23 -25.56
N TRP A 34 16.55 21.03 -25.49
CA TRP A 34 16.87 19.90 -26.36
C TRP A 34 15.61 19.24 -26.94
N PRO A 35 14.96 19.86 -27.94
CA PRO A 35 13.72 19.34 -28.53
C PRO A 35 13.88 17.92 -29.09
N GLY A 36 12.94 17.03 -28.76
CA GLY A 36 12.92 15.64 -29.22
C GLY A 36 14.00 14.73 -28.62
N ARG A 37 14.72 15.17 -27.58
CA ARG A 37 15.76 14.38 -26.91
C ARG A 37 15.35 13.79 -25.57
N LEU A 38 14.17 14.14 -25.06
CA LEU A 38 13.60 13.62 -23.81
C LEU A 38 12.24 12.99 -24.12
N ALA A 39 12.09 11.72 -23.73
CA ALA A 39 10.82 11.02 -23.64
C ALA A 39 10.57 10.67 -22.17
N ILE A 40 9.34 10.82 -21.71
CA ILE A 40 8.88 10.41 -20.38
C ILE A 40 7.76 9.42 -20.64
N GLU A 41 7.94 8.18 -20.17
CA GLU A 41 7.04 7.06 -20.45
C GLU A 41 6.82 6.28 -19.16
N GLU A 42 5.61 5.79 -18.96
CA GLU A 42 5.31 4.86 -17.87
C GLU A 42 5.91 3.49 -18.19
N LEU A 43 6.68 2.93 -17.24
CA LEU A 43 7.24 1.59 -17.40
C LEU A 43 6.16 0.50 -17.24
N HIS A 44 5.16 0.76 -16.41
CA HIS A 44 4.03 -0.10 -16.14
C HIS A 44 2.83 0.73 -15.68
N ALA A 45 1.63 0.16 -15.76
CA ALA A 45 0.44 0.79 -15.22
C ALA A 45 0.64 1.12 -13.73
N PRO A 46 0.26 2.32 -13.28
CA PRO A 46 0.46 2.72 -11.90
C PRO A 46 -0.56 2.02 -10.98
N ILE A 47 -0.17 1.81 -9.73
CA ILE A 47 -1.05 1.25 -8.70
C ILE A 47 -1.57 2.41 -7.85
N PRO A 48 -2.89 2.62 -7.76
CA PRO A 48 -3.44 3.73 -6.99
C PRO A 48 -3.20 3.54 -5.49
N GLY A 49 -3.09 4.65 -4.76
CA GLY A 49 -3.22 4.61 -3.31
C GLY A 49 -4.63 4.18 -2.89
N TYR A 50 -4.75 3.57 -1.73
CA TYR A 50 -6.06 3.25 -1.15
C TYR A 50 -6.08 3.59 0.34
N ALA A 51 -7.28 3.78 0.87
CA ALA A 51 -7.52 3.91 2.29
C ALA A 51 -8.88 3.32 2.63
N CYS A 52 -8.91 2.39 3.59
CA CYS A 52 -10.16 1.96 4.19
C CYS A 52 -10.64 3.02 5.19
N PRO A 53 -11.92 3.45 5.17
CA PRO A 53 -12.44 4.39 6.16
C PRO A 53 -12.21 3.87 7.58
N THR A 54 -11.61 4.69 8.44
CA THR A 54 -11.23 4.28 9.81
C THR A 54 -12.44 4.06 10.73
N ASP A 55 -13.59 4.62 10.37
CA ASP A 55 -14.88 4.43 11.03
C ASP A 55 -15.64 3.16 10.55
N HIS A 56 -15.07 2.41 9.59
CA HIS A 56 -15.68 1.19 9.13
C HIS A 56 -15.68 0.11 10.24
N LYS A 57 -16.82 -0.55 10.46
CA LYS A 57 -17.02 -1.55 11.54
C LYS A 57 -15.93 -2.62 11.57
N MET A 58 -15.47 -3.07 10.40
CA MET A 58 -14.40 -4.07 10.27
C MET A 58 -13.08 -3.59 10.90
N VAL A 59 -12.71 -2.32 10.70
CA VAL A 59 -11.48 -1.73 11.25
C VAL A 59 -11.55 -1.75 12.77
N GLY A 60 -12.65 -1.27 13.35
CA GLY A 60 -12.83 -1.27 14.80
C GLY A 60 -12.77 -2.66 15.44
N VAL A 61 -13.32 -3.69 14.78
CA VAL A 61 -13.21 -5.08 15.26
C VAL A 61 -11.76 -5.56 15.21
N ILE A 62 -11.05 -5.34 14.10
CA ILE A 62 -9.65 -5.77 13.94
C ILE A 62 -8.76 -5.07 14.95
N GLU A 63 -8.88 -3.75 15.11
CA GLU A 63 -8.10 -2.97 16.08
C GLU A 63 -8.35 -3.45 17.52
N ASN A 64 -9.60 -3.77 17.88
CA ASN A 64 -9.94 -4.28 19.21
C ASN A 64 -9.34 -5.66 19.48
N LEU A 65 -9.32 -6.56 18.49
CA LEU A 65 -8.72 -7.89 18.63
C LEU A 65 -7.19 -7.82 18.65
N LEU A 66 -6.60 -6.93 17.85
CA LEU A 66 -5.15 -6.74 17.77
C LEU A 66 -4.59 -5.96 18.98
N GLY A 67 -5.39 -5.08 19.58
CA GLY A 67 -4.94 -4.14 20.61
C GLY A 67 -4.13 -2.97 20.05
N GLU A 68 -4.13 -2.78 18.73
CA GLU A 68 -3.36 -1.74 18.03
C GLU A 68 -4.24 -1.00 17.02
N LYS A 69 -3.85 0.24 16.71
CA LYS A 69 -4.53 1.06 15.71
C LYS A 69 -3.99 0.78 14.31
N ALA A 70 -4.88 0.79 13.33
CA ALA A 70 -4.47 0.72 11.92
C ALA A 70 -3.62 1.94 11.56
N GLN A 71 -2.58 1.72 10.76
CA GLN A 71 -1.63 2.75 10.36
C GLN A 71 -1.55 2.86 8.84
N THR A 72 -1.09 4.03 8.37
CA THR A 72 -0.74 4.23 6.96
C THR A 72 0.71 3.82 6.73
N VAL A 73 0.95 3.15 5.61
CA VAL A 73 2.26 2.63 5.21
C VAL A 73 2.58 3.03 3.78
N ASN A 74 3.86 3.13 3.44
CA ASN A 74 4.35 3.64 2.15
C ASN A 74 4.82 2.52 1.18
N TYR A 75 4.20 1.34 1.28
CA TYR A 75 4.43 0.23 0.37
C TYR A 75 3.18 -0.10 -0.44
N CYS A 76 3.40 -0.78 -1.57
CA CYS A 76 2.34 -1.18 -2.47
C CYS A 76 1.86 -2.60 -2.14
N THR A 77 0.55 -2.83 -2.33
CA THR A 77 -0.11 -4.15 -2.25
C THR A 77 -1.24 -4.18 -3.28
N GLU A 78 -1.93 -5.31 -3.39
CA GLU A 78 -3.11 -5.49 -4.24
C GLU A 78 -4.39 -4.90 -3.62
N ALA A 79 -4.31 -4.41 -2.38
CA ALA A 79 -5.45 -3.88 -1.64
C ALA A 79 -6.27 -2.80 -2.38
N PRO A 80 -5.69 -1.88 -3.17
CA PRO A 80 -6.48 -0.94 -3.96
C PRO A 80 -7.45 -1.62 -4.93
N PHE A 81 -7.06 -2.76 -5.52
CA PHE A 81 -7.92 -3.50 -6.46
C PHE A 81 -8.99 -4.32 -5.74
N ILE A 82 -8.68 -4.86 -4.56
CA ILE A 82 -9.64 -5.60 -3.74
C ILE A 82 -10.66 -4.63 -3.10
N GLN A 83 -10.24 -3.41 -2.81
CA GLN A 83 -11.08 -2.34 -2.24
C GLN A 83 -12.31 -2.02 -3.10
N ASP A 84 -12.21 -2.19 -4.42
CA ASP A 84 -13.32 -2.02 -5.37
C ASP A 84 -14.42 -3.10 -5.19
N LEU A 85 -14.07 -4.21 -4.56
CA LEU A 85 -14.99 -5.30 -4.23
C LEU A 85 -15.49 -5.19 -2.78
N CYS A 86 -14.65 -4.77 -1.83
CA CYS A 86 -14.99 -4.72 -0.40
C CYS A 86 -14.03 -3.88 0.49
N PRO A 87 -14.47 -3.46 1.71
CA PRO A 87 -13.59 -2.87 2.72
C PRO A 87 -12.33 -3.72 2.94
N THR A 88 -11.15 -3.13 2.75
CA THR A 88 -9.89 -3.89 2.71
C THR A 88 -8.87 -3.33 3.70
N LEU A 89 -8.23 -4.19 4.48
CA LEU A 89 -7.08 -3.85 5.32
C LEU A 89 -5.94 -4.83 5.05
N VAL A 90 -4.71 -4.35 5.10
CA VAL A 90 -3.51 -5.20 5.07
C VAL A 90 -3.13 -5.53 6.50
N LEU A 91 -3.03 -6.84 6.79
CA LEU A 91 -2.71 -7.37 8.10
C LEU A 91 -1.87 -8.63 7.93
N GLY A 92 -0.73 -8.72 8.63
CA GLY A 92 0.15 -9.87 8.54
C GLY A 92 1.20 -9.90 9.64
N PRO A 93 1.88 -11.06 9.82
CA PRO A 93 2.95 -11.20 10.79
C PRO A 93 4.24 -10.53 10.28
N GLY A 94 5.12 -10.15 11.21
CA GLY A 94 6.47 -9.70 10.89
C GLY A 94 6.72 -8.23 11.17
N SER A 95 7.81 -7.72 10.59
CA SER A 95 8.22 -6.32 10.69
C SER A 95 8.61 -5.81 9.32
N ILE A 96 8.17 -4.59 9.00
CA ILE A 96 8.59 -3.91 7.77
C ILE A 96 10.09 -3.66 7.73
N GLU A 97 10.74 -3.57 8.91
CA GLU A 97 12.19 -3.39 9.01
C GLU A 97 12.96 -4.62 8.49
N GLN A 98 12.35 -5.81 8.52
CA GLN A 98 12.96 -7.05 8.02
C GLN A 98 12.57 -7.38 6.57
N ALA A 99 11.53 -6.74 6.05
CA ALA A 99 11.11 -6.94 4.66
C ALA A 99 12.18 -6.43 3.68
N HIS A 100 12.40 -7.17 2.58
CA HIS A 100 13.38 -6.84 1.53
C HIS A 100 14.83 -6.67 2.02
N GLN A 101 15.18 -7.23 3.18
CA GLN A 101 16.57 -7.32 3.61
C GLN A 101 17.26 -8.54 2.97
N PRO A 102 18.60 -8.52 2.77
CA PRO A 102 19.32 -9.67 2.22
C PRO A 102 19.13 -10.98 3.01
N ASP A 103 18.87 -10.84 4.30
CA ASP A 103 18.60 -11.93 5.24
C ASP A 103 17.13 -11.95 5.68
N GLU A 104 16.19 -11.50 4.84
CA GLU A 104 14.75 -11.49 5.12
C GLU A 104 14.26 -12.78 5.82
N PHE A 105 13.58 -12.60 6.96
CA PHE A 105 13.03 -13.70 7.75
C PHE A 105 11.79 -13.25 8.50
N LEU A 106 11.02 -14.23 8.98
CA LEU A 106 9.93 -14.01 9.92
C LEU A 106 10.33 -14.54 11.29
N GLU A 107 10.36 -13.69 12.31
CA GLU A 107 10.56 -14.15 13.69
C GLU A 107 9.43 -15.10 14.10
N THR A 108 9.79 -16.25 14.66
CA THR A 108 8.81 -17.27 15.09
C THR A 108 7.84 -16.75 16.15
N ARG A 109 8.21 -15.70 16.90
CA ARG A 109 7.33 -15.03 17.86
C ARG A 109 6.05 -14.46 17.22
N PHE A 110 6.05 -14.18 15.92
CA PHE A 110 4.86 -13.69 15.21
C PHE A 110 3.89 -14.82 14.83
N ILE A 111 4.32 -16.09 14.82
CA ILE A 111 3.52 -17.18 14.26
C ILE A 111 2.26 -17.44 15.09
N GLU A 112 2.40 -17.79 16.37
CA GLU A 112 1.24 -18.16 17.20
C GLU A 112 0.26 -16.99 17.42
N PRO A 113 0.70 -15.75 17.73
CA PRO A 113 -0.22 -14.61 17.87
C PRO A 113 -1.01 -14.33 16.60
N THR A 114 -0.39 -14.42 15.42
CA THR A 114 -1.09 -14.22 14.15
C THR A 114 -2.07 -15.35 13.87
N ARG A 115 -1.73 -16.61 14.18
CA ARG A 115 -2.67 -17.74 14.06
C ARG A 115 -3.90 -17.55 14.95
N GLU A 116 -3.70 -17.12 16.19
CA GLU A 116 -4.78 -16.82 17.13
C GLU A 116 -5.66 -15.68 16.60
N LEU A 117 -5.05 -14.57 16.16
CA LEU A 117 -5.76 -13.43 15.59
C LEU A 117 -6.60 -13.82 14.37
N LEU A 118 -6.02 -14.52 13.40
CA LEU A 118 -6.74 -14.97 12.21
C LEU A 118 -7.91 -15.89 12.59
N THR A 119 -7.73 -16.77 13.57
CA THR A 119 -8.80 -17.64 14.08
C THR A 119 -9.93 -16.81 14.71
N GLN A 120 -9.61 -15.78 15.50
CA GLN A 120 -10.59 -14.89 16.10
C GLN A 120 -11.35 -14.08 15.04
N LEU A 121 -10.67 -13.59 14.01
CA LEU A 121 -11.28 -12.87 12.88
C LEU A 121 -12.25 -13.74 12.10
N VAL A 122 -11.81 -14.93 11.67
CA VAL A 122 -12.67 -15.90 10.96
C VAL A 122 -13.88 -16.27 11.83
N THR A 123 -13.67 -16.53 13.12
CA THR A 123 -14.76 -16.85 14.04
C THR A 123 -15.76 -15.69 14.16
N HIS A 124 -15.26 -14.46 14.31
CA HIS A 124 -16.09 -13.27 14.44
C HIS A 124 -16.93 -13.00 13.19
N PHE A 125 -16.32 -13.04 12.00
CA PHE A 125 -16.99 -12.63 10.76
C PHE A 125 -17.75 -13.75 10.05
N CYS A 126 -17.35 -15.01 10.23
CA CYS A 126 -17.90 -16.14 9.46
C CYS A 126 -18.69 -17.15 10.30
N CYS A 127 -18.42 -17.26 11.61
CA CYS A 127 -19.00 -18.32 12.44
C CYS A 127 -20.02 -17.81 13.46
N LYS A 128 -19.93 -16.55 13.90
CA LYS A 128 -20.96 -15.95 14.75
C LYS A 128 -22.10 -15.46 13.85
N THR A 129 -23.29 -16.02 14.01
CA THR A 129 -24.51 -15.49 13.40
C THR A 129 -24.74 -14.05 13.90
N PRO A 130 -25.18 -13.12 13.04
CA PRO A 130 -25.64 -11.82 13.50
C PRO A 130 -26.81 -12.03 14.47
N GLU A 131 -26.80 -11.34 15.60
CA GLU A 131 -28.05 -11.05 16.34
C GLU A 131 -28.94 -10.12 15.52
#